data_AF-A0AAJ0WHV1-F1
#
_entry.id   AF-A0AAJ0WHV1-F1
#
_cell.length_a   1.000
_cell.length_b   1.000
_cell.length_c   1.000
_cell.angle_alpha   90.00
_cell.angle_beta   90.00
_cell.angle_gamma   90.00
#
_symmetry.space_group_name_H-M   'P 1'
#
loop_
_entity.id
_entity.type
_entity.pdbx_description
1 polymer ?
#
loop_
_entity_poly.entity_id
_entity_poly.type
_entity_poly.pdbx_seq_one_letter_code
_entity_poly.pdbx_strand_id
1 'polypeptide(L)'
;MKKREKLEIIRKYYPDALTTIDFMNKIIDYVEEKLDLEPAQIMFADSICSDDVNSIQYPVRTNEFLGPFKMGGLDGFPFTGLTGMQAFASHVPDDGAVFIYYGPHIGISKEGIIGEINRFGQNKPSGCCGAANGALHKLINNTIKPGHITEIDYQMNSIEQILFKQKERILKAEIPLYEATEIIYDSIDKRIEELVAATTYNCKYVILVGGILINSDSDIGSFSSTKKFEVIDLKTGRRENVIATINE
;
A
#
# COMPACT_ATOMS: atom_id res chain seq x y z
N MET A 1 5.81 25.21 1.65
CA MET A 1 6.75 24.63 0.68
C MET A 1 6.05 24.36 -0.64
N LYS A 2 6.73 24.56 -1.77
CA LYS A 2 6.21 24.21 -3.11
C LYS A 2 6.18 22.69 -3.27
N LYS A 3 5.31 22.16 -4.13
CA LYS A 3 5.20 20.72 -4.44
C LYS A 3 6.56 20.07 -4.76
N ARG A 4 7.39 20.73 -5.57
CA ARG A 4 8.75 20.25 -5.92
C ARG A 4 9.66 20.06 -4.69
N GLU A 5 9.63 21.00 -3.75
CA GLU A 5 10.49 20.99 -2.55
C GLU A 5 10.04 19.89 -1.59
N LYS A 6 8.73 19.63 -1.52
CA LYS A 6 8.17 18.50 -0.78
C LYS A 6 8.61 17.17 -1.38
N LEU A 7 8.48 17.01 -2.70
CA LEU A 7 8.93 15.80 -3.42
C LEU A 7 10.43 15.57 -3.31
N GLU A 8 11.26 16.63 -3.30
CA GLU A 8 12.72 16.50 -3.12
C GLU A 8 13.09 15.82 -1.79
N ILE A 9 12.33 16.03 -0.71
CA ILE A 9 12.55 15.32 0.57
C ILE A 9 12.30 13.82 0.38
N ILE A 10 11.15 13.49 -0.20
CA ILE A 10 10.68 12.11 -0.36
C ILE A 10 11.57 11.32 -1.33
N ARG A 11 11.94 11.96 -2.44
CA ARG A 11 12.73 11.35 -3.53
C ARG A 11 14.18 11.05 -3.16
N LYS A 12 14.65 11.48 -1.98
CA LYS A 12 15.91 10.98 -1.41
C LYS A 12 15.86 9.48 -1.13
N TYR A 13 14.68 8.97 -0.77
CA TYR A 13 14.46 7.55 -0.45
C TYR A 13 13.68 6.82 -1.54
N TYR A 14 12.74 7.52 -2.19
CA TYR A 14 11.87 6.96 -3.23
C TYR A 14 11.88 7.83 -4.49
N PRO A 15 12.86 7.67 -5.40
CA PRO A 15 13.10 8.58 -6.52
C PRO A 15 11.92 8.76 -7.49
N ASP A 16 11.08 7.74 -7.62
CA ASP A 16 9.90 7.68 -8.47
C ASP A 16 8.63 8.22 -7.80
N ALA A 17 8.70 8.66 -6.54
CA ALA A 17 7.52 9.07 -5.79
C ALA A 17 6.77 10.24 -6.45
N LEU A 18 5.45 10.14 -6.41
CA LEU A 18 4.47 11.17 -6.79
C LEU A 18 3.65 11.57 -5.57
N THR A 19 2.97 12.72 -5.61
CA THR A 19 1.93 12.98 -4.60
C THR A 19 0.81 11.96 -4.76
N THR A 20 0.17 11.55 -3.67
CA THR A 20 -0.93 10.56 -3.72
C THR A 20 -2.04 10.99 -4.68
N ILE A 21 -2.33 12.30 -4.73
CA ILE A 21 -3.30 12.89 -5.67
C ILE A 21 -2.90 12.67 -7.13
N ASP A 22 -1.66 12.99 -7.50
CA ASP A 22 -1.20 12.81 -8.89
C ASP A 22 -1.22 11.33 -9.27
N PHE A 23 -0.73 10.49 -8.35
CA PHE A 23 -0.64 9.05 -8.52
C PHE A 23 -2.01 8.43 -8.79
N MET A 24 -3.00 8.73 -7.94
CA MET A 24 -4.36 8.20 -8.10
C MET A 24 -5.06 8.76 -9.34
N ASN A 25 -4.86 10.04 -9.68
CA ASN A 25 -5.41 10.60 -10.92
C ASN A 25 -4.88 9.86 -12.15
N LYS A 26 -3.57 9.57 -12.21
CA LYS A 26 -2.99 8.81 -13.34
C LYS A 26 -3.58 7.40 -13.49
N ILE A 27 -3.91 6.74 -12.38
CA ILE A 27 -4.60 5.44 -12.41
C ILE A 27 -6.01 5.61 -12.98
N ILE A 28 -6.74 6.63 -12.54
CA ILE A 28 -8.10 6.90 -13.03
C ILE A 28 -8.07 7.24 -14.53
N ASP A 29 -7.12 8.08 -14.96
CA ASP A 29 -6.93 8.43 -16.38
C ASP A 29 -6.62 7.17 -17.22
N TYR A 30 -5.82 6.24 -16.71
CA TYR A 30 -5.58 4.96 -17.38
C TYR A 30 -6.87 4.13 -17.52
N VAL A 31 -7.68 4.07 -16.45
CA VAL A 31 -8.96 3.34 -16.46
C VAL A 31 -9.91 3.92 -17.51
N GLU A 32 -10.07 5.23 -17.53
CA GLU A 32 -10.97 5.93 -18.47
C GLU A 32 -10.45 5.82 -19.91
N GLU A 33 -9.17 6.13 -20.15
CA GLU A 33 -8.63 6.25 -21.52
C GLU A 33 -8.22 4.92 -22.16
N LYS A 34 -7.79 3.93 -21.36
CA LYS A 34 -7.23 2.67 -21.88
C LYS A 34 -8.16 1.49 -21.69
N LEU A 35 -8.90 1.45 -20.58
CA LEU A 35 -9.84 0.35 -20.33
C LEU A 35 -11.26 0.67 -20.79
N ASP A 36 -11.54 1.94 -21.14
CA ASP A 36 -12.85 2.43 -21.57
C ASP A 36 -13.93 2.12 -20.51
N LEU A 37 -13.61 2.45 -19.26
CA LEU A 37 -14.46 2.27 -18.09
C LEU A 37 -14.58 3.57 -17.30
N GLU A 38 -15.78 3.82 -16.78
CA GLU A 38 -16.02 4.92 -15.84
C GLU A 38 -15.67 4.51 -14.40
N PRO A 39 -15.25 5.44 -13.52
CA PRO A 39 -15.01 5.14 -12.11
C PRO A 39 -16.16 4.40 -11.42
N ALA A 40 -17.42 4.74 -11.76
CA ALA A 40 -18.60 4.07 -11.21
C ALA A 40 -18.74 2.58 -11.59
N GLN A 41 -17.95 2.09 -12.55
CA GLN A 41 -17.89 0.68 -12.95
C GLN A 41 -16.76 -0.09 -12.24
N ILE A 42 -15.99 0.58 -11.39
CA ILE A 42 -14.83 0.01 -10.71
C ILE A 42 -15.18 -0.27 -9.25
N MET A 43 -15.13 -1.55 -8.87
CA MET A 43 -15.19 -1.96 -7.47
C MET A 43 -13.79 -1.86 -6.86
N PHE A 44 -13.62 -0.89 -5.97
CA PHE A 44 -12.35 -0.53 -5.37
C PHE A 44 -12.15 -1.22 -4.02
N ALA A 45 -10.96 -1.77 -3.81
CA ALA A 45 -10.46 -2.23 -2.53
C ALA A 45 -9.12 -1.59 -2.22
N ASP A 46 -8.89 -1.34 -0.92
CA ASP A 46 -7.56 -0.99 -0.42
C ASP A 46 -7.04 -2.01 0.61
N SER A 47 -5.76 -2.35 0.48
CA SER A 47 -5.00 -3.08 1.50
C SER A 47 -3.88 -2.19 2.00
N ILE A 48 -4.27 -1.25 2.86
CA ILE A 48 -3.40 -0.22 3.44
C ILE A 48 -3.47 -0.26 4.97
N CYS A 49 -2.54 0.42 5.63
CA CYS A 49 -2.46 0.39 7.08
C CYS A 49 -3.65 1.07 7.75
N SER A 50 -4.11 0.52 8.89
CA SER A 50 -5.17 1.10 9.74
C SER A 50 -4.83 2.46 10.35
N ASP A 51 -3.58 2.91 10.22
CA ASP A 51 -3.12 4.21 10.67
C ASP A 51 -3.90 5.35 9.99
N ASP A 52 -4.36 6.32 10.78
CA ASP A 52 -5.29 7.39 10.38
C ASP A 52 -4.72 8.26 9.26
N VAL A 53 -3.39 8.39 9.19
CA VAL A 53 -2.69 9.21 8.18
C VAL A 53 -2.79 8.65 6.76
N ASN A 54 -3.15 7.38 6.59
CA ASN A 54 -3.34 6.78 5.26
C ASN A 54 -4.67 7.15 4.62
N SER A 55 -5.59 7.73 5.37
CA SER A 55 -6.87 8.22 4.85
C SER A 55 -6.75 9.63 4.23
N ILE A 56 -5.52 10.17 4.12
CA ILE A 56 -5.26 11.56 3.77
C ILE A 56 -4.88 11.69 2.28
N GLN A 57 -5.59 12.56 1.57
CA GLN A 57 -5.29 13.07 0.22
C GLN A 57 -5.52 12.11 -0.97
N TYR A 58 -6.61 11.35 -0.96
CA TYR A 58 -7.17 10.85 -2.22
C TYR A 58 -7.81 12.00 -3.04
N PRO A 59 -7.72 12.00 -4.38
CA PRO A 59 -8.41 12.98 -5.21
C PRO A 59 -9.93 12.75 -5.14
N VAL A 60 -10.74 13.80 -5.33
CA VAL A 60 -12.21 13.71 -5.26
C VAL A 60 -12.77 12.63 -6.19
N ARG A 61 -12.13 12.42 -7.35
CA ARG A 61 -12.51 11.39 -8.34
C ARG A 61 -12.50 9.96 -7.77
N THR A 62 -11.72 9.65 -6.73
CA THR A 62 -11.77 8.31 -6.12
C THR A 62 -13.09 8.04 -5.40
N ASN A 63 -13.85 9.08 -5.05
CA ASN A 63 -15.17 8.91 -4.42
C ASN A 63 -16.24 8.41 -5.41
N GLU A 64 -15.92 8.38 -6.71
CA GLU A 64 -16.81 7.86 -7.74
C GLU A 64 -16.66 6.34 -7.91
N PHE A 65 -15.58 5.75 -7.41
CA PHE A 65 -15.43 4.30 -7.32
C PHE A 65 -16.46 3.68 -6.37
N LEU A 66 -16.84 2.43 -6.64
CA LEU A 66 -17.65 1.65 -5.70
C LEU A 66 -16.74 1.10 -4.59
N GLY A 67 -16.94 1.54 -3.34
CA GLY A 67 -16.13 1.13 -2.19
C GLY A 67 -15.54 2.32 -1.42
N PRO A 68 -14.37 2.18 -0.76
CA PRO A 68 -13.48 1.02 -0.78
C PRO A 68 -13.93 -0.16 0.10
N PHE A 69 -13.72 -1.39 -0.38
CA PHE A 69 -13.65 -2.56 0.48
C PHE A 69 -12.29 -2.59 1.20
N LYS A 70 -12.29 -2.64 2.53
CA LYS A 70 -11.07 -2.60 3.34
C LYS A 70 -10.48 -4.00 3.51
N MET A 71 -9.36 -4.28 2.85
CA MET A 71 -8.65 -5.56 2.92
C MET A 71 -7.48 -5.57 3.91
N GLY A 72 -6.95 -4.40 4.23
CA GLY A 72 -5.73 -4.22 5.00
C GLY A 72 -5.86 -4.48 6.50
N GLY A 73 -4.97 -3.86 7.27
CA GLY A 73 -4.84 -3.96 8.71
C GLY A 73 -3.49 -3.39 9.12
N LEU A 74 -2.84 -3.88 10.18
CA LEU A 74 -1.53 -3.35 10.55
C LEU A 74 -0.51 -3.44 9.39
N ASP A 75 0.11 -2.30 9.10
CA ASP A 75 1.05 -2.06 8.00
C ASP A 75 0.57 -2.49 6.60
N GLY A 76 -0.75 -2.54 6.38
CA GLY A 76 -1.32 -2.78 5.05
C GLY A 76 -1.35 -4.23 4.59
N PHE A 77 -0.98 -5.18 5.45
CA PHE A 77 -1.10 -6.60 5.11
C PHE A 77 -2.58 -7.01 4.93
N PRO A 78 -2.93 -7.79 3.89
CA PRO A 78 -4.33 -8.09 3.55
C PRO A 78 -4.91 -9.16 4.50
N PHE A 79 -5.23 -8.74 5.72
CA PHE A 79 -5.67 -9.62 6.81
C PHE A 79 -7.09 -10.16 6.63
N THR A 80 -7.91 -9.57 5.76
CA THR A 80 -9.23 -10.15 5.44
C THR A 80 -9.13 -11.50 4.71
N GLY A 81 -7.98 -11.78 4.09
CA GLY A 81 -7.66 -13.08 3.50
C GLY A 81 -8.58 -13.47 2.33
N LEU A 82 -8.65 -14.78 2.07
CA LEU A 82 -9.38 -15.32 0.91
C LEU A 82 -10.88 -15.04 0.98
N THR A 83 -11.48 -15.20 2.17
CA THR A 83 -12.90 -14.89 2.37
C THR A 83 -13.18 -13.40 2.11
N GLY A 84 -12.29 -12.51 2.55
CA GLY A 84 -12.39 -11.09 2.24
C GLY A 84 -12.30 -10.79 0.74
N MET A 85 -11.31 -11.37 0.06
CA MET A 85 -11.14 -11.21 -1.40
C MET A 85 -12.37 -11.70 -2.18
N GLN A 86 -12.95 -12.84 -1.79
CA GLN A 86 -14.16 -13.39 -2.40
C GLN A 86 -15.39 -12.50 -2.18
N ALA A 87 -15.54 -11.96 -0.96
CA ALA A 87 -16.61 -11.00 -0.66
C ALA A 87 -16.47 -9.73 -1.52
N PHE A 88 -15.26 -9.17 -1.58
CA PHE A 88 -14.94 -8.04 -2.46
C PHE A 88 -15.28 -8.32 -3.93
N ALA A 89 -14.82 -9.45 -4.47
CA ALA A 89 -15.05 -9.82 -5.86
C ALA A 89 -16.54 -10.00 -6.19
N SER A 90 -17.37 -10.37 -5.22
CA SER A 90 -18.81 -10.56 -5.42
C SER A 90 -19.61 -9.25 -5.57
N HIS A 91 -19.01 -8.11 -5.27
CA HIS A 91 -19.66 -6.79 -5.32
C HIS A 91 -19.41 -6.03 -6.64
N VAL A 92 -18.59 -6.58 -7.54
CA VAL A 92 -18.22 -5.90 -8.79
C VAL A 92 -19.42 -5.80 -9.75
N PRO A 93 -19.61 -4.67 -10.45
CA PRO A 93 -20.60 -4.57 -11.51
C PRO A 93 -20.34 -5.53 -12.66
N ASP A 94 -21.41 -5.99 -13.30
CA ASP A 94 -21.34 -6.66 -14.59
C ASP A 94 -20.61 -5.75 -15.59
N ASP A 95 -19.71 -6.34 -16.39
CA ASP A 95 -18.86 -5.63 -17.37
C ASP A 95 -17.91 -4.55 -16.80
N GLY A 96 -17.78 -4.46 -15.47
CA GLY A 96 -16.87 -3.53 -14.78
C GLY A 96 -15.46 -4.08 -14.58
N ALA A 97 -14.78 -3.59 -13.55
CA ALA A 97 -13.48 -4.11 -13.12
C ALA A 97 -13.34 -4.07 -11.59
N VAL A 98 -12.47 -4.92 -11.05
CA VAL A 98 -11.99 -4.76 -9.68
C VAL A 98 -10.67 -4.00 -9.70
N PHE A 99 -10.50 -3.08 -8.75
CA PHE A 99 -9.25 -2.35 -8.54
C PHE A 99 -8.77 -2.54 -7.10
N ILE A 100 -7.56 -3.07 -6.94
CA ILE A 100 -6.95 -3.32 -5.63
C ILE A 100 -5.71 -2.44 -5.50
N TYR A 101 -5.76 -1.46 -4.60
CA TYR A 101 -4.61 -0.64 -4.22
C TYR A 101 -4.01 -1.14 -2.90
N TYR A 102 -2.72 -1.45 -2.87
CA TYR A 102 -2.12 -2.06 -1.69
C TYR A 102 -0.68 -1.63 -1.45
N GLY A 103 -0.28 -1.72 -0.18
CA GLY A 103 1.09 -1.41 0.21
C GLY A 103 1.25 -1.18 1.71
N PRO A 104 2.48 -1.32 2.22
CA PRO A 104 2.81 -0.80 3.54
C PRO A 104 2.91 0.72 3.48
N HIS A 105 3.10 1.33 4.63
CA HIS A 105 3.37 2.76 4.68
C HIS A 105 4.59 3.12 5.53
N ILE A 106 5.19 4.26 5.23
CA ILE A 106 6.34 4.79 5.97
C ILE A 106 6.24 6.30 6.13
N GLY A 107 6.67 6.77 7.30
CA GLY A 107 6.80 8.17 7.64
C GLY A 107 8.09 8.75 7.09
N ILE A 108 8.03 9.96 6.54
CA ILE A 108 9.21 10.78 6.29
C ILE A 108 8.88 12.18 6.79
N SER A 109 9.53 12.66 7.85
CA SER A 109 9.23 13.98 8.42
C SER A 109 9.61 15.13 7.47
N LYS A 110 9.19 16.36 7.77
CA LYS A 110 9.61 17.52 6.95
C LYS A 110 11.13 17.76 6.97
N GLU A 111 11.81 17.29 8.01
CA GLU A 111 13.27 17.32 8.13
C GLU A 111 13.94 16.18 7.34
N GLY A 112 13.16 15.26 6.76
CA GLY A 112 13.66 14.12 6.01
C GLY A 112 14.04 12.92 6.87
N ILE A 113 13.54 12.85 8.11
CA ILE A 113 13.77 11.72 9.01
C ILE A 113 12.79 10.60 8.66
N ILE A 114 13.33 9.43 8.33
CA ILE A 114 12.55 8.26 7.96
C ILE A 114 12.02 7.53 9.20
N GLY A 115 10.77 7.08 9.14
CA GLY A 115 10.11 6.32 10.19
C GLY A 115 9.27 7.11 11.17
N GLU A 116 9.23 8.44 11.04
CA GLU A 116 8.48 9.32 11.94
C GLU A 116 7.85 10.50 11.20
N ILE A 117 6.79 11.04 11.80
CA ILE A 117 6.10 12.25 11.34
C ILE A 117 5.61 13.08 12.52
N ASN A 118 5.39 14.37 12.28
CA ASN A 118 4.63 15.24 13.17
C ASN A 118 3.13 15.17 12.82
N ARG A 119 2.38 14.44 13.65
CA ARG A 119 0.92 14.29 13.52
C ARG A 119 0.19 15.55 13.97
N PHE A 120 -1.01 15.75 13.45
CA PHE A 120 -1.86 16.88 13.84
C PHE A 120 -2.12 16.85 15.36
N GLY A 121 -1.85 17.97 16.03
CA GLY A 121 -2.06 18.10 17.48
C GLY A 121 -0.98 17.45 18.37
N GLN A 122 0.10 16.90 17.81
CA GLN A 122 1.23 16.38 18.58
C GLN A 122 2.42 17.34 18.57
N ASN A 123 3.08 17.49 19.73
CA ASN A 123 4.28 18.33 19.87
C ASN A 123 5.59 17.57 19.63
N LYS A 124 5.53 16.24 19.49
CA LYS A 124 6.69 15.37 19.28
C LYS A 124 6.42 14.44 18.10
N PRO A 125 7.44 14.10 17.31
CA PRO A 125 7.32 13.08 16.28
C PRO A 125 6.86 11.76 16.87
N SER A 126 6.11 10.98 16.08
CA SER A 126 5.71 9.62 16.41
C SER A 126 5.97 8.67 15.24
N GLY A 127 6.14 7.38 15.57
CA GLY A 127 6.47 6.34 14.59
C GLY A 127 5.40 6.18 13.50
N CYS A 128 5.86 5.97 12.28
CA CYS A 128 5.04 5.77 11.09
C CYS A 128 5.82 4.91 10.08
N CYS A 129 5.42 3.68 9.75
CA CYS A 129 4.37 2.88 10.39
C CYS A 129 4.75 2.47 11.82
N GLY A 130 3.80 2.56 12.76
CA GLY A 130 3.99 2.07 14.13
C GLY A 130 4.25 0.56 14.20
N ALA A 131 3.58 -0.24 13.36
CA ALA A 131 3.76 -1.69 13.32
C ALA A 131 5.15 -2.09 12.77
N ALA A 132 5.61 -1.48 11.67
CA ALA A 132 6.96 -1.70 11.16
C ALA A 132 8.04 -1.34 12.21
N ASN A 133 7.91 -0.16 12.84
CA ASN A 133 8.80 0.28 13.91
C ASN A 133 8.82 -0.70 15.10
N GLY A 134 7.64 -1.12 15.56
CA GLY A 134 7.51 -2.07 16.67
C GLY A 134 8.13 -3.43 16.36
N ALA A 135 7.88 -3.96 15.17
CA ALA A 135 8.43 -5.24 14.72
C ALA A 135 9.95 -5.15 14.56
N LEU A 136 10.46 -4.08 13.95
CA LEU A 136 11.90 -3.84 13.80
C LEU A 136 12.59 -3.71 15.17
N HIS A 137 12.00 -2.97 16.10
CA HIS A 137 12.54 -2.85 17.45
C HIS A 137 12.63 -4.21 18.15
N LYS A 138 11.59 -5.06 18.05
CA LYS A 138 11.65 -6.42 18.59
C LYS A 138 12.69 -7.29 17.88
N LEU A 139 12.85 -7.12 16.56
CA LEU A 139 13.84 -7.85 15.77
C LEU A 139 15.27 -7.52 16.20
N ILE A 140 15.61 -6.22 16.31
CA ILE A 140 16.94 -5.73 16.70
C ILE A 140 17.28 -6.20 18.12
N ASN A 141 16.30 -6.20 19.02
CA ASN A 141 16.49 -6.67 20.40
C ASN A 141 16.38 -8.20 20.55
N ASN A 142 16.23 -8.94 19.44
CA ASN A 142 16.08 -10.40 19.42
C ASN A 142 14.94 -10.91 20.34
N THR A 143 13.82 -10.19 20.39
CA THR A 143 12.65 -10.54 21.22
C THR A 143 11.48 -11.12 20.42
N ILE A 144 11.58 -11.19 19.08
CA ILE A 144 10.61 -11.92 18.26
C ILE A 144 10.77 -13.42 18.49
N LYS A 145 9.69 -14.08 18.92
CA LYS A 145 9.64 -15.53 19.06
C LYS A 145 9.17 -16.16 17.73
N PRO A 146 9.96 -17.07 17.12
CA PRO A 146 9.56 -17.72 15.88
C PRO A 146 8.23 -18.47 16.03
N GLY A 147 7.31 -18.27 15.09
CA GLY A 147 6.00 -18.94 15.08
C GLY A 147 5.02 -18.47 16.15
N HIS A 148 5.36 -17.45 16.94
CA HIS A 148 4.45 -16.91 17.95
C HIS A 148 3.38 -16.03 17.29
N ILE A 149 2.14 -16.52 17.26
CA ILE A 149 0.94 -15.79 16.82
C ILE A 149 -0.14 -16.04 17.87
N THR A 150 -0.76 -14.98 18.38
CA THR A 150 -1.83 -15.06 19.38
C THR A 150 -3.10 -14.42 18.84
N GLU A 151 -4.28 -14.89 19.26
CA GLU A 151 -5.56 -14.38 18.75
C GLU A 151 -5.75 -12.88 19.01
N ILE A 152 -5.31 -12.38 20.17
CA ILE A 152 -5.50 -10.96 20.54
C ILE A 152 -4.58 -9.99 19.77
N ASP A 153 -3.44 -10.46 19.24
CA ASP A 153 -2.42 -9.60 18.61
C ASP A 153 -1.88 -10.20 17.30
N TYR A 154 -2.70 -11.03 16.63
CA TYR A 154 -2.25 -11.84 15.50
C TYR A 154 -1.72 -11.00 14.33
N GLN A 155 -2.24 -9.80 14.11
CA GLN A 155 -1.79 -8.92 13.03
C GLN A 155 -0.35 -8.47 13.27
N MET A 156 -0.07 -7.92 14.46
CA MET A 156 1.27 -7.47 14.83
C MET A 156 2.25 -8.64 14.84
N ASN A 157 1.84 -9.77 15.44
CA ASN A 157 2.65 -10.97 15.47
C ASN A 157 2.96 -11.47 14.04
N SER A 158 2.02 -11.34 13.10
CA SER A 158 2.25 -11.70 11.69
C SER A 158 3.30 -10.81 11.03
N ILE A 159 3.25 -9.49 11.26
CA ILE A 159 4.27 -8.54 10.78
C ILE A 159 5.65 -8.87 11.39
N GLU A 160 5.71 -9.23 12.68
CA GLU A 160 6.95 -9.70 13.31
C GLU A 160 7.52 -10.95 12.61
N GLN A 161 6.67 -11.92 12.27
CA GLN A 161 7.12 -13.13 11.56
C GLN A 161 7.60 -12.82 10.14
N ILE A 162 7.02 -11.82 9.46
CA ILE A 162 7.50 -11.36 8.15
C ILE A 162 8.93 -10.84 8.27
N LEU A 163 9.19 -9.91 9.19
CA LEU A 163 10.53 -9.35 9.39
C LEU A 163 11.52 -10.40 9.90
N PHE A 164 11.09 -11.30 10.80
CA PHE A 164 11.95 -12.35 11.35
C PHE A 164 12.51 -13.28 10.28
N LYS A 165 11.70 -13.64 9.26
CA LYS A 165 12.14 -14.47 8.14
C LYS A 165 13.24 -13.81 7.30
N GLN A 166 13.32 -12.48 7.32
CA GLN A 166 14.29 -11.69 6.56
C GLN A 166 15.30 -10.96 7.47
N LYS A 167 15.49 -11.47 8.71
CA LYS A 167 16.29 -10.79 9.75
C LYS A 167 17.68 -10.36 9.29
N GLU A 168 18.36 -11.20 8.51
CA GLU A 168 19.74 -10.91 8.08
C GLU A 168 19.79 -9.77 7.08
N ARG A 169 18.81 -9.71 6.16
CA ARG A 169 18.67 -8.63 5.17
C ARG A 169 18.45 -7.30 5.88
N ILE A 170 17.54 -7.28 6.86
CA ILE A 170 17.20 -6.08 7.64
C ILE A 170 18.38 -5.59 8.48
N LEU A 171 19.02 -6.48 9.24
CA LEU A 171 20.10 -6.10 10.16
C LEU A 171 21.39 -5.66 9.45
N LYS A 172 21.54 -6.00 8.17
CA LYS A 172 22.69 -5.57 7.33
C LYS A 172 22.39 -4.32 6.49
N ALA A 173 21.14 -3.87 6.42
CA ALA A 173 20.76 -2.72 5.62
C ALA A 173 21.28 -1.42 6.24
N GLU A 174 21.62 -0.46 5.37
CA GLU A 174 22.04 0.90 5.79
C GLU A 174 20.92 1.61 6.56
N ILE A 175 19.67 1.41 6.12
CA ILE A 175 18.47 1.95 6.75
C ILE A 175 17.52 0.79 7.05
N PRO A 176 17.63 0.13 8.23
CA PRO A 176 16.86 -1.07 8.54
C PRO A 176 15.34 -0.90 8.44
N LEU A 177 14.80 0.28 8.74
CA LEU A 177 13.36 0.53 8.64
C LEU A 177 12.88 0.65 7.19
N TYR A 178 13.66 1.30 6.32
CA TYR A 178 13.39 1.30 4.88
C TYR A 178 13.35 -0.14 4.35
N GLU A 179 14.36 -0.93 4.70
CA GLU A 179 14.44 -2.33 4.29
C GLU A 179 13.27 -3.17 4.82
N ALA A 180 12.87 -2.96 6.08
CA ALA A 180 11.72 -3.61 6.67
C ALA A 180 10.43 -3.27 5.91
N THR A 181 10.20 -2.01 5.55
CA THR A 181 9.06 -1.59 4.73
C THR A 181 9.06 -2.26 3.36
N GLU A 182 10.20 -2.34 2.67
CA GLU A 182 10.32 -3.03 1.37
C GLU A 182 10.01 -4.54 1.49
N ILE A 183 10.50 -5.20 2.55
CA ILE A 183 10.19 -6.63 2.81
C ILE A 183 8.70 -6.85 3.10
N ILE A 184 8.06 -5.91 3.79
CA ILE A 184 6.62 -5.97 4.04
C ILE A 184 5.87 -5.78 2.72
N TYR A 185 6.29 -4.85 1.86
CA TYR A 185 5.73 -4.72 0.50
C TYR A 185 5.82 -6.03 -0.28
N ASP A 186 7.01 -6.65 -0.35
CA ASP A 186 7.21 -7.95 -1.03
C ASP A 186 6.24 -9.02 -0.49
N SER A 187 5.99 -9.00 0.82
CA SER A 187 5.09 -9.95 1.49
C SER A 187 3.62 -9.67 1.21
N ILE A 188 3.23 -8.39 1.12
CA ILE A 188 1.88 -7.95 0.75
C ILE A 188 1.60 -8.31 -0.70
N ASP A 189 2.50 -7.94 -1.61
CA ASP A 189 2.38 -8.21 -3.04
C ASP A 189 2.18 -9.70 -3.31
N LYS A 190 3.04 -10.53 -2.70
CA LYS A 190 2.91 -11.99 -2.78
C LYS A 190 1.56 -12.48 -2.28
N ARG A 191 1.06 -11.95 -1.16
CA ARG A 191 -0.25 -12.37 -0.63
C ARG A 191 -1.40 -11.91 -1.54
N ILE A 192 -1.34 -10.71 -2.10
CA ILE A 192 -2.35 -10.24 -3.06
C ILE A 192 -2.38 -11.15 -4.30
N GLU A 193 -1.23 -11.52 -4.85
CA GLU A 193 -1.14 -12.48 -5.97
C GLU A 193 -1.77 -13.85 -5.62
N GLU A 194 -1.46 -14.39 -4.43
CA GLU A 194 -2.08 -15.63 -3.92
C GLU A 194 -3.61 -15.52 -3.85
N LEU A 195 -4.12 -14.39 -3.36
CA LEU A 195 -5.56 -14.15 -3.22
C LEU A 195 -6.25 -13.96 -4.57
N VAL A 196 -5.63 -13.24 -5.51
CA VAL A 196 -6.14 -13.03 -6.87
C VAL A 196 -6.21 -14.37 -7.61
N ALA A 197 -5.16 -15.18 -7.54
CA ALA A 197 -5.13 -16.50 -8.20
C ALA A 197 -6.17 -17.48 -7.63
N ALA A 198 -6.57 -17.31 -6.36
CA ALA A 198 -7.53 -18.17 -5.67
C ALA A 198 -8.99 -17.64 -5.74
N THR A 199 -9.23 -16.53 -6.42
CA THR A 199 -10.55 -15.88 -6.49
C THR A 199 -11.08 -15.86 -7.92
N THR A 200 -12.39 -16.10 -8.09
CA THR A 200 -13.08 -15.92 -9.37
C THR A 200 -13.74 -14.54 -9.40
N TYR A 201 -13.62 -13.85 -10.53
CA TYR A 201 -14.13 -12.50 -10.73
C TYR A 201 -15.13 -12.50 -11.88
N ASN A 202 -16.29 -11.86 -11.68
CA ASN A 202 -17.34 -11.72 -12.68
C ASN A 202 -17.31 -10.30 -13.28
N CYS A 203 -16.18 -9.94 -13.89
CA CYS A 203 -15.95 -8.62 -14.47
C CYS A 203 -14.99 -8.70 -15.67
N LYS A 204 -14.64 -7.58 -16.30
CA LYS A 204 -13.69 -7.56 -17.42
C LYS A 204 -12.24 -7.61 -16.97
N TYR A 205 -11.89 -6.82 -15.95
CA TYR A 205 -10.50 -6.63 -15.54
C TYR A 205 -10.27 -6.78 -14.04
N VAL A 206 -9.08 -7.30 -13.69
CA VAL A 206 -8.48 -7.15 -12.36
C VAL A 206 -7.32 -6.17 -12.49
N ILE A 207 -7.39 -5.06 -11.75
CA ILE A 207 -6.39 -4.01 -11.75
C ILE A 207 -5.65 -4.06 -10.42
N LEU A 208 -4.34 -4.30 -10.47
CA LEU A 208 -3.47 -4.40 -9.30
C LEU A 208 -2.50 -3.23 -9.26
N VAL A 209 -2.58 -2.42 -8.21
CA VAL A 209 -1.63 -1.33 -7.99
C VAL A 209 -0.97 -1.50 -6.63
N GLY A 210 0.31 -1.85 -6.66
CA GLY A 210 1.14 -2.00 -5.47
C GLY A 210 2.10 -0.82 -5.34
N GLY A 211 2.27 -0.30 -4.13
CA GLY A 211 3.23 0.77 -3.89
C GLY A 211 3.65 0.89 -2.42
N ILE A 212 4.57 1.82 -2.16
CA ILE A 212 4.86 2.28 -0.81
C ILE A 212 4.08 3.56 -0.58
N LEU A 213 3.19 3.56 0.40
CA LEU A 213 2.50 4.76 0.85
C LEU A 213 3.47 5.55 1.74
N ILE A 214 3.64 6.83 1.46
CA ILE A 214 4.60 7.66 2.18
C ILE A 214 3.84 8.82 2.80
N ASN A 215 3.74 8.83 4.12
CA ASN A 215 3.11 9.92 4.86
C ASN A 215 4.21 10.85 5.38
N SER A 216 3.95 12.15 5.33
CA SER A 216 4.82 13.16 5.93
C SER A 216 4.03 13.98 6.94
N ASP A 217 4.72 14.89 7.63
CA ASP A 217 4.11 15.92 8.47
C ASP A 217 2.88 16.55 7.81
N SER A 218 1.91 16.94 8.64
CA SER A 218 0.59 17.41 8.19
C SER A 218 0.61 18.55 7.15
N ASP A 219 1.65 19.39 7.15
CA ASP A 219 1.85 20.49 6.20
C ASP A 219 2.59 20.10 4.91
N ILE A 220 3.18 18.90 4.87
CA ILE A 220 3.86 18.33 3.71
C ILE A 220 2.89 17.50 2.87
N GLY A 221 2.18 16.52 3.45
CA GLY A 221 1.16 15.71 2.77
C GLY A 221 1.55 14.23 2.58
N SER A 222 0.90 13.57 1.62
CA SER A 222 1.11 12.15 1.31
C SER A 222 1.60 11.92 -0.13
N PHE A 223 2.35 10.85 -0.29
CA PHE A 223 3.02 10.45 -1.52
C PHE A 223 2.90 8.95 -1.73
N SER A 224 3.21 8.51 -2.95
CA SER A 224 3.22 7.09 -3.30
C SER A 224 4.39 6.81 -4.23
N SER A 225 5.13 5.74 -3.94
CA SER A 225 6.15 5.17 -4.83
C SER A 225 5.59 3.89 -5.42
N THR A 226 5.51 3.84 -6.75
CA THR A 226 4.81 2.77 -7.45
C THR A 226 5.74 1.59 -7.65
N LYS A 227 5.30 0.41 -7.24
CA LYS A 227 6.08 -0.84 -7.36
C LYS A 227 5.44 -1.82 -8.34
N LYS A 228 4.11 -1.78 -8.46
CA LYS A 228 3.35 -2.55 -9.46
C LYS A 228 2.19 -1.73 -10.01
N PHE A 229 1.98 -1.82 -11.31
CA PHE A 229 0.71 -1.52 -11.95
C PHE A 229 0.48 -2.58 -13.02
N GLU A 230 -0.41 -3.53 -12.73
CA GLU A 230 -0.73 -4.65 -13.60
C GLU A 230 -2.23 -4.68 -13.89
N VAL A 231 -2.58 -4.95 -15.14
CA VAL A 231 -3.96 -5.17 -15.58
C VAL A 231 -4.09 -6.59 -16.11
N ILE A 232 -5.09 -7.30 -15.61
CA ILE A 232 -5.43 -8.66 -16.05
C ILE A 232 -6.76 -8.58 -16.79
N ASP A 233 -6.75 -8.90 -18.08
CA ASP A 233 -7.96 -9.09 -18.88
C ASP A 233 -8.47 -10.52 -18.66
N LEU A 234 -9.63 -10.64 -18.01
CA LEU A 234 -10.23 -11.93 -17.64
C LEU A 234 -10.80 -12.68 -18.85
N LYS A 235 -11.11 -11.99 -19.94
CA LYS A 235 -11.60 -12.61 -21.18
C LYS A 235 -10.47 -13.28 -21.95
N THR A 236 -9.29 -12.65 -22.00
CA THR A 236 -8.14 -13.16 -22.75
C THR A 236 -7.12 -13.90 -21.89
N GLY A 237 -7.16 -13.72 -20.57
CA GLY A 237 -6.16 -14.22 -19.62
C GLY A 237 -4.83 -13.45 -19.69
N ARG A 238 -4.75 -12.35 -20.44
CA ARG A 238 -3.54 -11.56 -20.60
C ARG A 238 -3.28 -10.72 -19.35
N ARG A 239 -2.07 -10.80 -18.81
CA ARG A 239 -1.54 -9.89 -17.80
C ARG A 239 -0.61 -8.88 -18.47
N GLU A 240 -0.79 -7.60 -18.17
CA GLU A 240 0.02 -6.52 -18.72
C GLU A 240 0.55 -5.61 -17.62
N ASN A 241 1.87 -5.42 -17.58
CA ASN A 241 2.50 -4.44 -16.72
C ASN A 241 2.49 -3.08 -17.42
N VAL A 242 1.78 -2.13 -16.82
CA VAL A 242 1.57 -0.77 -17.35
C VAL A 242 2.16 0.31 -16.46
N ILE A 243 3.12 -0.05 -15.59
CA ILE A 243 3.75 0.89 -14.64
C ILE A 243 4.42 2.09 -15.32
N ALA A 244 4.88 1.94 -16.57
CA ALA A 244 5.46 3.02 -17.35
C ALA A 244 4.49 4.21 -17.51
N THR A 245 3.19 3.95 -17.59
CA THR A 245 2.15 5.00 -17.72
C THR A 245 2.08 5.92 -16.50
N ILE A 246 2.57 5.49 -15.34
CA ILE A 246 2.62 6.32 -14.13
C ILE A 246 3.88 7.17 -14.09
N ASN A 247 4.98 6.68 -14.68
CA ASN A 247 6.29 7.30 -14.60
C ASN A 247 6.58 8.30 -15.75
N GLU A 248 5.75 8.30 -16.80
CA GLU A 248 5.75 9.27 -17.92
C GLU A 248 5.06 10.60 -17.58
#